data_AF-Q7TU70-F1
#
_entry.id   AF-Q7TU70-F1
#
_cell.length_a   1.000
_cell.length_b   1.000
_cell.length_c   1.000
_cell.angle_alpha   90.00
_cell.angle_beta   90.00
_cell.angle_gamma   90.00
#
_symmetry.space_group_name_H-M   'P 1'
#
loop_
_entity.id
_entity.type
_entity.pdbx_description
1 polymer ?
#
loop_
_entity_poly.entity_id
_entity_poly.type
_entity_poly.pdbx_seq_one_letter_code
_entity_poly.pdbx_strand_id
1 'polypeptide(L)'
;MFKLFIASLVFLILLLLVFAFIFNQKNRSYKKKLSKSFLYQPDNLKEELNPDINTINWDLHKNRLKRFGRSQYKGLTFFINEQGKIYYLTKEGNKVYC
;
A
#
# COMPACT_ATOMS: atom_id res chain seq x y z
N MET A 1 22.37 22.92 44.18
CA MET A 1 22.54 21.64 43.45
C MET A 1 21.21 20.96 43.13
N PHE A 2 20.29 20.80 44.09
CA PHE A 2 19.00 20.12 43.87
C PHE A 2 18.13 20.71 42.74
N LYS A 3 18.07 22.05 42.63
CA LYS A 3 17.32 22.72 41.55
C LYS A 3 17.90 22.46 40.14
N LEU A 4 19.23 22.39 40.02
CA LEU A 4 19.91 22.05 38.77
C LEU A 4 19.70 20.59 38.39
N PHE A 5 19.70 19.70 39.40
CA PHE A 5 19.38 18.29 39.21
C PHE A 5 17.93 18.10 38.71
N ILE A 6 16.96 18.77 39.34
CA ILE A 6 15.56 18.73 38.90
C ILE A 6 15.41 19.29 37.47
N ALA A 7 16.07 20.41 37.15
CA ALA A 7 16.04 20.99 35.81
C ALA A 7 16.61 20.03 34.75
N SER A 8 17.72 19.35 35.06
CA SER A 8 18.31 18.32 34.19
C SER A 8 17.38 17.13 33.96
N LEU A 9 16.65 16.72 35.01
CA LEU A 9 15.74 15.57 34.95
C LEU A 9 14.50 15.89 34.10
N VAL A 10 13.96 17.10 34.24
CA VAL A 10 12.85 17.60 33.40
C VAL A 10 13.28 17.73 31.94
N PHE A 11 14.49 18.21 31.68
CA PHE A 11 15.03 18.30 30.32
C PHE A 11 15.19 16.92 29.66
N LEU A 12 15.64 15.92 30.41
CA LEU A 12 15.78 14.56 29.91
C LEU A 12 14.42 13.92 29.57
N ILE A 13 13.39 14.17 30.38
CA ILE A 13 12.01 13.71 30.10
C ILE A 13 11.47 14.36 28.82
N LEU A 14 11.69 15.66 28.63
CA LEU A 14 11.30 16.37 27.40
C LEU A 14 11.96 15.76 26.15
N LEU A 15 13.25 15.43 26.21
CA LEU A 15 13.96 14.77 25.11
C LEU A 15 13.36 13.41 24.77
N LEU A 16 13.01 12.60 25.77
CA LEU A 16 12.37 11.29 25.57
C LEU A 16 11.00 11.41 24.90
N LEU A 17 10.20 12.42 25.27
CA LEU A 17 8.89 12.66 24.65
C LEU A 17 9.01 13.06 23.18
N VAL A 18 9.98 13.92 22.83
CA VAL A 18 10.26 14.30 21.44
C VAL A 18 10.70 13.08 20.63
N PHE A 19 11.58 12.25 21.17
CA PHE A 19 12.06 11.03 20.50
C PHE A 19 10.91 10.04 20.25
N ALA A 20 10.05 9.82 21.25
CA ALA A 20 8.87 8.97 21.13
C ALA A 20 7.87 9.48 20.07
N PHE A 21 7.68 10.81 19.98
CA PHE A 21 6.82 11.43 18.97
C PHE A 21 7.33 11.18 17.55
N ILE A 22 8.63 11.36 17.30
CA ILE A 22 9.27 11.11 15.99
C ILE A 22 9.15 9.63 15.59
N PHE A 23 9.42 8.70 16.53
CA PHE A 23 9.28 7.27 16.28
C PHE A 23 7.83 6.85 15.96
N ASN A 24 6.85 7.40 16.68
CA ASN A 24 5.44 7.14 16.42
C ASN A 24 4.96 7.69 15.06
N GLN A 25 5.51 8.83 14.61
CA GLN A 25 5.20 9.37 13.29
C GLN A 25 5.71 8.45 12.16
N LYS A 26 6.92 7.88 12.30
CA LYS A 26 7.48 6.93 11.33
C LYS A 26 6.59 5.69 11.19
N ASN A 27 6.09 5.12 12.29
CA ASN A 27 5.18 3.97 12.26
C ASN A 27 3.80 4.26 11.63
N ARG A 28 3.30 5.50 11.69
CA ARG A 28 2.03 5.86 11.04
C ARG A 28 2.14 5.94 9.52
N SER A 29 3.32 6.25 8.99
CA SER A 29 3.55 6.34 7.54
C SER A 29 3.58 4.94 6.88
N TYR A 30 4.19 3.95 7.55
CA TYR A 30 4.24 2.57 7.04
C TYR A 30 2.88 1.85 7.13
N LYS A 31 2.07 2.12 8.17
CA LYS A 31 0.74 1.49 8.30
C LYS A 31 -0.35 2.03 7.37
N LYS A 32 -0.15 3.21 6.75
CA LYS A 32 -1.14 3.80 5.83
C LYS A 32 -1.05 3.32 4.38
N LYS A 33 0.01 2.61 3.98
CA LYS A 33 0.19 2.14 2.60
C LYS A 33 -0.19 0.68 2.34
N LEU A 34 -0.55 -0.09 3.37
CA LEU A 34 -0.74 -1.55 3.23
C LEU A 34 -2.16 -2.10 3.53
N SER A 35 -3.16 -1.30 3.92
CA SER A 35 -4.43 -1.89 4.41
C SER A 35 -5.70 -1.63 3.59
N LYS A 36 -5.65 -0.93 2.44
CA LYS A 36 -6.86 -0.69 1.64
C LYS A 36 -7.02 -1.60 0.42
N SER A 37 -5.93 -2.15 -0.14
CA SER A 37 -6.02 -3.08 -1.28
C SER A 37 -6.18 -4.55 -0.86
N PHE A 38 -5.93 -4.90 0.40
CA PHE A 38 -5.97 -6.29 0.87
C PHE A 38 -7.38 -6.76 1.28
N LEU A 39 -8.32 -5.84 1.49
CA LEU A 39 -9.72 -6.10 1.85
C LEU A 39 -10.68 -5.47 0.83
N TYR A 40 -10.30 -5.43 -0.45
CA TYR A 40 -11.24 -5.04 -1.50
C TYR A 40 -12.13 -6.24 -1.81
N GLN A 41 -13.33 -6.26 -1.21
CA GLN A 41 -14.41 -7.14 -1.60
C GLN A 41 -15.45 -6.28 -2.33
N PRO A 42 -15.26 -6.03 -3.64
CA PRO A 42 -16.29 -5.35 -4.40
C PRO A 42 -17.51 -6.25 -4.48
N ASP A 43 -18.70 -5.65 -4.54
CA ASP A 43 -19.85 -6.36 -5.09
C ASP A 43 -19.45 -6.84 -6.49
N ASN A 44 -19.45 -8.15 -6.74
CA ASN A 44 -18.96 -8.75 -7.99
C ASN A 44 -19.51 -8.04 -9.25
N LEU A 45 -20.78 -7.63 -9.21
CA LEU A 45 -21.43 -6.86 -10.28
C LEU A 45 -20.79 -5.49 -10.55
N LYS A 46 -20.37 -4.78 -9.49
CA LYS A 46 -19.70 -3.47 -9.62
C LYS A 46 -18.28 -3.62 -10.14
N GLU A 47 -17.59 -4.70 -9.78
CA GLU A 47 -16.25 -5.01 -10.31
C GLU A 47 -16.31 -5.37 -11.80
N GLU A 48 -17.25 -6.23 -12.20
CA GLU A 48 -17.39 -6.66 -13.60
C GLU A 48 -17.69 -5.51 -14.55
N LEU A 49 -18.60 -4.61 -14.15
CA LEU A 49 -19.04 -3.48 -14.98
C LEU A 49 -18.02 -2.34 -15.04
N ASN A 50 -17.11 -2.24 -14.07
CA ASN A 50 -16.19 -1.12 -14.00
C ASN A 50 -14.82 -1.48 -14.61
N PRO A 51 -14.45 -0.88 -15.75
CA PRO A 51 -13.23 -1.18 -16.47
C PRO A 51 -11.95 -0.72 -15.76
N ASP A 52 -12.04 0.04 -14.67
CA ASP A 52 -10.87 0.46 -13.88
C ASP A 52 -10.52 -0.55 -12.76
N ILE A 53 -11.47 -1.40 -12.35
CA ILE A 53 -11.29 -2.37 -11.26
C ILE A 53 -11.49 -3.83 -11.69
N ASN A 54 -12.00 -4.10 -12.90
CA ASN A 54 -12.16 -5.45 -13.39
C ASN A 54 -10.80 -6.14 -13.58
N THR A 55 -10.58 -7.25 -12.86
CA THR A 55 -9.33 -8.01 -12.84
C THR A 55 -9.40 -9.34 -13.62
N ILE A 56 -10.57 -9.71 -14.12
CA ILE A 56 -10.85 -11.01 -14.77
C ILE A 56 -10.89 -10.87 -16.29
N ASN A 57 -11.33 -9.72 -16.81
CA ASN A 57 -11.51 -9.52 -18.24
C ASN A 57 -10.16 -9.42 -18.98
N TRP A 58 -9.87 -10.45 -19.77
CA TRP A 58 -8.64 -10.58 -20.55
C TRP A 58 -8.49 -9.55 -21.66
N ASP A 59 -9.58 -9.21 -22.35
CA ASP A 59 -9.53 -8.21 -23.42
C ASP A 59 -9.23 -6.82 -22.85
N LEU A 60 -9.84 -6.51 -21.71
CA LEU A 60 -9.57 -5.29 -20.97
C LEU A 60 -8.11 -5.24 -20.50
N HIS A 61 -7.60 -6.32 -19.91
CA HIS A 61 -6.20 -6.44 -19.53
C HIS A 61 -5.26 -6.23 -20.73
N LYS A 62 -5.52 -6.89 -21.86
CA LYS A 62 -4.74 -6.73 -23.09
C LYS A 62 -4.79 -5.29 -23.60
N ASN A 63 -5.93 -4.64 -23.52
CA ASN A 63 -6.07 -3.22 -23.90
C ASN A 63 -5.28 -2.30 -22.96
N ARG A 64 -5.27 -2.56 -21.66
CA ARG A 64 -4.46 -1.83 -20.67
C ARG A 64 -2.96 -1.92 -20.97
N LEU A 65 -2.48 -3.03 -21.54
CA LEU A 65 -1.08 -3.24 -21.93
C LEU A 65 -0.66 -2.59 -23.26
N LYS A 66 -1.60 -2.15 -24.12
CA LYS A 66 -1.27 -1.54 -25.43
C LYS A 66 -0.59 -0.18 -25.29
N ARG A 67 0.01 0.32 -26.39
CA ARG A 67 0.85 1.55 -26.44
C ARG A 67 0.17 2.84 -25.93
N PHE A 68 -1.16 2.89 -25.94
CA PHE A 68 -1.96 4.00 -25.40
C PHE A 68 -2.73 3.63 -24.11
N GLY A 69 -2.47 2.44 -23.54
CA GLY A 69 -3.09 1.98 -22.31
C GLY A 69 -2.43 2.59 -21.07
N ARG A 70 -3.23 2.84 -20.03
CA ARG A 70 -2.80 3.48 -18.77
C ARG A 70 -2.09 2.53 -17.78
N SER A 71 -1.73 1.31 -18.20
CA SER A 71 -1.15 0.34 -17.25
C SER A 71 0.29 0.68 -16.91
N GLN A 72 0.52 0.93 -15.62
CA GLN A 72 1.85 1.01 -15.02
C GLN A 72 2.64 -0.32 -15.06
N TYR A 73 1.97 -1.44 -15.41
CA TYR A 73 2.56 -2.78 -15.39
C TYR A 73 2.90 -3.32 -16.78
N LYS A 74 2.97 -2.44 -17.78
CA LYS A 74 3.29 -2.83 -19.16
C LYS A 74 4.68 -3.46 -19.26
N GLY A 75 4.77 -4.61 -19.93
CA GLY A 75 6.02 -5.34 -20.13
C GLY A 75 6.46 -6.18 -18.93
N LEU A 76 5.65 -6.22 -17.84
CA LEU A 76 5.87 -7.12 -16.72
C LEU A 76 5.17 -8.46 -16.96
N THR A 77 5.76 -9.53 -16.40
CA THR A 77 5.10 -10.82 -16.29
C THR A 77 3.92 -10.71 -15.32
N PHE A 78 2.76 -11.20 -15.73
CA PHE A 78 1.57 -11.32 -14.90
C PHE A 78 1.27 -12.80 -14.59
N PHE A 79 0.43 -13.01 -13.60
CA PHE A 79 0.00 -14.31 -13.11
C PHE A 79 -1.51 -14.35 -12.95
N ILE A 80 -2.06 -15.56 -12.85
CA ILE A 80 -3.49 -15.82 -12.68
C ILE A 80 -3.66 -16.57 -11.36
N ASN A 81 -4.64 -16.18 -10.54
CA ASN A 81 -4.97 -16.92 -9.32
C ASN A 81 -6.01 -18.01 -9.59
N GLU A 82 -6.38 -18.77 -8.56
CA GLU A 82 -7.37 -19.85 -8.66
C GLU A 82 -8.75 -19.37 -9.13
N GLN A 83 -9.06 -18.08 -8.92
CA GLN A 83 -10.30 -17.43 -9.32
C GLN A 83 -10.22 -16.77 -10.71
N GLY A 84 -9.12 -16.94 -11.45
CA GLY A 84 -8.95 -16.35 -12.78
C GLY A 84 -8.59 -14.86 -12.79
N LYS A 85 -8.35 -14.24 -11.63
CA LYS A 85 -7.96 -12.82 -11.52
C LYS A 85 -6.49 -12.62 -11.88
N ILE A 86 -6.23 -11.59 -12.69
CA ILE A 86 -4.89 -11.25 -13.17
C ILE A 86 -4.18 -10.36 -12.15
N TYR A 87 -2.96 -10.73 -11.78
CA TYR A 87 -2.14 -9.97 -10.85
C TYR A 87 -0.66 -9.95 -11.25
N TYR A 88 0.07 -9.00 -10.66
CA TYR A 88 1.51 -8.83 -10.78
C TYR A 88 2.18 -9.01 -9.42
N LEU A 89 3.48 -9.26 -9.44
CA LEU A 89 4.30 -9.28 -8.24
C LEU A 89 5.13 -8.00 -8.15
N THR A 90 5.10 -7.36 -6.98
CA THR A 90 6.06 -6.28 -6.69
C THR A 90 7.46 -6.85 -6.50
N LYS A 91 8.47 -5.97 -6.43
CA LYS A 91 9.86 -6.38 -6.13
C LYS A 91 9.98 -7.11 -4.80
N GLU A 92 9.10 -6.79 -3.85
CA GLU A 92 9.02 -7.39 -2.52
C GLU A 92 8.17 -8.69 -2.50
N GLY A 93 7.65 -9.13 -3.65
CA GLY A 93 6.85 -10.35 -3.78
C GLY A 93 5.36 -10.20 -3.42
N ASN A 94 4.86 -8.98 -3.24
CA ASN A 94 3.45 -8.76 -2.94
C ASN A 94 2.58 -8.88 -4.21
N LYS A 95 1.39 -9.46 -4.08
CA LYS A 95 0.40 -9.54 -5.17
C LYS A 95 -0.32 -8.21 -5.35
N VAL A 96 -0.36 -7.70 -6.58
CA VAL A 96 -1.11 -6.50 -6.97
C VAL A 96 -1.98 -6.81 -8.18
N TYR A 97 -3.29 -6.66 -8.03
CA TYR A 97 -4.22 -6.98 -9.11
C TYR A 97 -4.24 -5.91 -10.20
N CYS A 98 -4.41 -6.37 -11.45
CA CYS A 98 -4.33 -5.54 -12.65
C CYS A 98 -5.49 -4.56 -12.79
#